data_AF-A0A818PZE6-F1
#
_entry.id   AF-A0A818PZE6-F1
#
_cell.length_a   1.000
_cell.length_b   1.000
_cell.length_c   1.000
_cell.angle_alpha   90.00
_cell.angle_beta   90.00
_cell.angle_gamma   90.00
#
_symmetry.space_group_name_H-M   'P 1'
#
loop_
_entity.id
_entity.type
_entity.pdbx_description
1 polymer ?
#
loop_
_entity_poly.entity_id
_entity_poly.type
_entity_poly.pdbx_seq_one_letter_code
_entity_poly.pdbx_strand_id
1 'polypeptide(L)'
;MTSWACSVSKLTKPKELISKAYAIVRAKAINYETPPTSMNSQYNAVPDSVIKFEVIERIKGNQWIPNPLWINGYLSQEDDFNDRPSPYNFIRSNGRSGNCIANTYKQDAEFLLFLDNKFSPYWDALTPVNEQLHSPSSDDQWLRWVKAQVASSASSRLRSFVH
;
A
#
# COMPACT_ATOMS: atom_id res chain seq x y z
N MET A 1 -23.70 -13.99 11.99
CA MET A 1 -23.65 -13.07 10.83
C MET A 1 -22.69 -13.67 9.82
N THR A 2 -23.18 -14.08 8.66
CA THR A 2 -22.36 -14.67 7.59
C THR A 2 -21.48 -13.59 6.98
N SER A 3 -20.17 -13.60 7.28
CA SER A 3 -19.19 -12.80 6.55
C SER A 3 -19.10 -13.33 5.12
N TRP A 4 -19.58 -12.57 4.14
CA TRP A 4 -19.30 -12.90 2.75
C TRP A 4 -17.80 -12.71 2.53
N ALA A 5 -17.11 -13.79 2.15
CA ALA A 5 -15.73 -13.69 1.74
C ALA A 5 -15.62 -12.72 0.56
N CYS A 6 -14.57 -11.90 0.55
CA CYS A 6 -14.27 -11.01 -0.56
C CYS A 6 -14.12 -11.82 -1.85
N SER A 7 -15.08 -11.71 -2.76
CA SER A 7 -15.00 -12.31 -4.09
C SER A 7 -14.70 -11.24 -5.12
N VAL A 8 -13.51 -11.29 -5.70
CA VAL A 8 -13.17 -10.53 -6.92
C VAL A 8 -13.06 -11.51 -8.08
N SER A 9 -13.62 -11.15 -9.24
CA SER A 9 -13.61 -12.01 -10.43
C SER A 9 -12.21 -12.23 -11.00
N LYS A 10 -11.31 -11.26 -10.79
CA LYS A 10 -9.92 -11.31 -11.21
C LYS A 10 -9.08 -10.32 -10.41
N LEU A 11 -7.95 -10.78 -9.88
CA LEU A 11 -6.96 -9.93 -9.24
C LEU A 11 -6.11 -9.20 -10.28
N THR A 12 -5.87 -7.91 -10.06
CA THR A 12 -4.93 -7.13 -10.85
C THR A 12 -3.52 -7.70 -10.69
N LYS A 13 -2.82 -7.90 -11.81
CA LYS A 13 -1.46 -8.44 -11.79
C LYS A 13 -0.46 -7.40 -11.26
N PRO A 14 0.67 -7.80 -10.65
CA PRO A 14 1.63 -6.85 -10.05
C PRO A 14 2.14 -5.76 -11.00
N LYS A 15 2.45 -6.12 -12.26
CA LYS A 15 2.85 -5.14 -13.29
C LYS A 15 1.74 -4.16 -13.65
N GLU A 16 0.50 -4.62 -13.61
CA GLU A 16 -0.67 -3.81 -13.91
C GLU A 16 -0.98 -2.85 -12.75
N LEU A 17 -0.79 -3.27 -11.49
CA LEU A 17 -0.86 -2.39 -10.31
C LEU A 17 0.11 -1.22 -10.45
N ILE A 18 1.37 -1.51 -10.81
CA ILE A 18 2.38 -0.46 -11.03
C ILE A 18 1.94 0.51 -12.10
N SER A 19 1.33 0.05 -13.18
CA SER A 19 0.87 0.93 -14.27
C SER A 19 -0.31 1.80 -13.84
N LYS A 20 -1.29 1.21 -13.14
CA LYS A 20 -2.53 1.87 -12.68
C LYS A 20 -2.34 2.85 -11.53
N ALA A 21 -1.40 2.58 -10.62
CA ALA A 21 -1.16 3.46 -9.46
C ALA A 21 -0.85 4.89 -9.92
N TYR A 22 -1.54 5.89 -9.38
CA TYR A 22 -1.24 7.29 -9.65
C TYR A 22 0.16 7.66 -9.14
N ALA A 23 0.48 7.22 -7.92
CA ALA A 23 1.78 7.37 -7.30
C ALA A 23 2.20 6.08 -6.59
N ILE A 24 3.51 5.89 -6.41
CA ILE A 24 4.08 4.83 -5.59
C ILE A 24 5.12 5.47 -4.68
N VAL A 25 4.98 5.26 -3.37
CA VAL A 25 5.88 5.86 -2.37
C VAL A 25 6.32 4.83 -1.33
N ARG A 26 7.52 5.01 -0.80
CA ARG A 26 7.94 4.42 0.47
C ARG A 26 7.64 5.43 1.57
N ALA A 27 6.87 5.04 2.58
CA ALA A 27 6.46 5.92 3.65
C ALA A 27 6.46 5.22 5.00
N LYS A 28 6.68 5.97 6.09
CA LYS A 28 6.69 5.46 7.45
C LYS A 28 5.39 5.81 8.16
N ALA A 29 4.76 4.84 8.83
CA ALA A 29 3.59 5.10 9.68
C ALA A 29 4.05 5.72 11.01
N ILE A 30 3.60 6.93 11.33
CA ILE A 30 4.13 7.69 12.49
C ILE A 30 3.20 7.59 13.71
N ASN A 31 2.03 8.22 13.61
CA ASN A 31 1.07 8.35 14.71
C ASN A 31 -0.34 8.59 14.14
N TYR A 32 -1.34 8.53 15.01
CA TYR A 32 -2.68 8.99 14.65
C TYR A 32 -2.69 10.52 14.51
N GLU A 33 -3.25 10.99 13.40
CA GLU A 33 -3.78 12.35 13.27
C GLU A 33 -5.17 12.42 13.93
N THR A 34 -5.99 11.39 13.71
CA THR A 34 -7.30 11.23 14.34
C THR A 34 -7.36 9.83 14.95
N PRO A 35 -7.42 9.69 16.29
CA PRO A 35 -7.49 8.39 16.95
C PRO A 35 -8.86 7.73 16.73
N PRO A 36 -8.96 6.40 16.84
CA PRO A 36 -10.23 5.69 16.67
C PRO A 36 -11.17 5.97 17.84
N THR A 37 -12.47 6.05 17.57
CA THR A 37 -13.49 6.24 18.61
C THR A 37 -13.70 4.97 19.45
N SER A 38 -13.37 3.80 18.89
CA SER A 38 -13.33 2.53 19.61
C SER A 38 -12.24 1.62 19.03
N MET A 39 -11.54 0.86 19.87
CA MET A 39 -10.51 -0.08 19.39
C MET A 39 -11.10 -1.37 18.76
N ASN A 40 -12.41 -1.59 18.92
CA ASN A 40 -13.11 -2.78 18.41
C ASN A 40 -13.70 -2.60 17.00
N SER A 41 -13.52 -1.42 16.36
CA SER A 41 -14.06 -1.11 15.02
C SER A 41 -13.24 -1.71 13.87
N GLN A 42 -12.19 -2.47 14.15
CA GLN A 42 -11.28 -3.06 13.15
C GLN A 42 -11.99 -3.92 12.08
N TYR A 43 -13.21 -4.38 12.38
CA TYR A 43 -13.98 -5.32 11.54
C TYR A 43 -15.11 -4.70 10.71
N ASN A 44 -15.40 -3.40 10.84
CA ASN A 44 -16.53 -2.74 10.14
C ASN A 44 -16.07 -1.53 9.32
N ALA A 45 -16.34 -1.52 8.01
CA ALA A 45 -16.24 -0.37 7.11
C ALA A 45 -14.86 0.37 7.08
N VAL A 46 -14.83 1.51 6.37
CA VAL A 46 -13.69 2.43 6.29
C VAL A 46 -13.27 2.80 7.72
N PRO A 47 -11.97 2.70 8.08
CA PRO A 47 -11.51 3.04 9.43
C PRO A 47 -11.93 4.45 9.85
N ASP A 48 -12.40 4.60 11.09
CA ASP A 48 -12.80 5.88 11.69
C ASP A 48 -11.61 6.72 12.18
N SER A 49 -10.41 6.14 12.17
CA SER A 49 -9.15 6.78 12.49
C SER A 49 -8.34 7.17 11.25
N VAL A 50 -7.43 8.13 11.42
CA VAL A 50 -6.51 8.62 10.38
C VAL A 50 -5.09 8.56 10.92
N ILE A 51 -4.19 7.94 10.15
CA ILE A 51 -2.76 7.83 10.46
C ILE A 51 -1.98 8.81 9.61
N LYS A 52 -1.02 9.50 10.23
CA LYS A 52 -0.01 10.29 9.55
C LYS A 52 1.13 9.39 9.07
N PHE A 53 1.41 9.47 7.78
CA PHE A 53 2.54 8.83 7.12
C PHE A 53 3.56 9.86 6.66
N GLU A 54 4.83 9.65 6.96
CA GLU A 54 5.93 10.44 6.42
C GLU A 54 6.45 9.80 5.13
N VAL A 55 6.47 10.54 4.03
CA VAL A 55 6.99 10.04 2.76
C VAL A 55 8.52 10.10 2.77
N ILE A 56 9.15 8.93 2.72
CA ILE A 56 10.61 8.76 2.68
C ILE A 56 11.13 8.84 1.24
N GLU A 57 10.42 8.19 0.31
CA GLU A 57 10.86 8.09 -1.08
C GLU A 57 9.67 8.12 -2.03
N ARG A 58 9.79 8.90 -3.12
CA ARG A 58 8.83 8.90 -4.23
C ARG A 58 9.37 8.02 -5.35
N ILE A 59 8.72 6.89 -5.60
CA ILE A 59 9.16 5.89 -6.58
C ILE A 59 8.47 6.14 -7.93
N LYS A 60 7.18 6.47 -7.93
CA LYS A 60 6.38 6.85 -9.10
C LYS A 60 5.48 8.03 -8.75
N GLY A 61 5.25 8.91 -9.73
CA GLY A 61 4.37 10.07 -9.62
C GLY A 61 5.17 11.38 -9.66
N ASN A 62 4.48 12.51 -9.57
CA ASN A 62 5.10 13.84 -9.65
C ASN A 62 5.38 14.42 -8.26
N GLN A 63 6.00 15.60 -8.23
CA GLN A 63 6.36 16.32 -6.99
C GLN A 63 5.17 16.80 -6.15
N TRP A 64 3.94 16.69 -6.65
CA TRP A 64 2.72 17.17 -5.98
C TRP A 64 2.14 16.17 -4.98
N ILE A 65 2.72 14.98 -4.85
CA ILE A 65 2.30 14.03 -3.82
C ILE A 65 2.54 14.68 -2.43
N PRO A 66 1.54 14.77 -1.54
CA PRO A 66 1.70 15.38 -0.22
C PRO A 66 2.79 14.70 0.63
N ASN A 67 3.36 15.46 1.56
CA ASN A 67 4.15 14.94 2.67
C ASN A 67 3.86 15.83 3.90
N PRO A 68 3.19 15.33 4.94
CA PRO A 68 2.79 13.94 5.15
C PRO A 68 1.62 13.47 4.26
N LEU A 69 1.35 12.16 4.28
CA LEU A 69 0.12 11.54 3.81
C LEU A 69 -0.79 11.24 5.00
N TRP A 70 -2.10 11.33 4.79
CA TRP A 70 -3.12 10.98 5.79
C TRP A 70 -3.95 9.82 5.26
N ILE A 71 -3.87 8.67 5.92
CA ILE A 71 -4.49 7.43 5.46
C ILE A 71 -5.38 6.89 6.57
N ASN A 72 -6.65 6.59 6.24
CA ASN A 72 -7.55 5.93 7.19
C ASN A 72 -6.98 4.58 7.61
N GLY A 73 -6.89 4.27 8.89
CA GLY A 73 -6.34 3.00 9.34
C GLY A 73 -6.07 2.94 10.82
N TYR A 74 -5.70 1.77 11.31
CA TYR A 74 -5.35 1.52 12.71
C TYR A 74 -3.85 1.27 12.86
N LEU A 75 -3.26 1.78 13.93
CA LEU A 75 -1.90 1.45 14.33
C LEU A 75 -1.88 0.16 15.15
N SER A 76 -0.86 -0.65 14.92
CA SER A 76 -0.53 -1.85 15.68
C SER A 76 0.95 -1.82 16.07
N GLN A 77 1.35 -2.68 17.01
CA GLN A 77 2.74 -2.97 17.31
C GLN A 77 3.23 -4.25 16.63
N GLU A 78 2.32 -5.02 16.04
CA GLU A 78 2.60 -6.30 15.41
C GLU A 78 2.98 -6.13 13.93
N ASP A 79 3.95 -6.93 13.49
CA ASP A 79 4.29 -7.02 12.07
C ASP A 79 3.20 -7.75 11.30
N ASP A 80 2.94 -7.31 10.07
CA ASP A 80 2.07 -7.98 9.11
C ASP A 80 2.75 -8.01 7.74
N PHE A 81 3.86 -8.74 7.68
CA PHE A 81 4.54 -8.99 6.42
C PHE A 81 3.68 -9.86 5.50
N ASN A 82 3.82 -9.67 4.20
CA ASN A 82 3.24 -10.59 3.24
C ASN A 82 3.94 -11.95 3.34
N ASP A 83 3.17 -13.02 3.52
CA ASP A 83 3.67 -14.40 3.62
C ASP A 83 3.86 -15.09 2.26
N ARG A 84 3.55 -14.39 1.15
CA ARG A 84 3.69 -14.91 -0.21
C ARG A 84 5.05 -14.58 -0.81
N PRO A 85 5.52 -15.34 -1.82
CA PRO A 85 6.74 -14.97 -2.54
C PRO A 85 6.56 -13.66 -3.33
N SER A 86 7.59 -12.81 -3.33
CA SER A 86 7.68 -11.64 -4.21
C SER A 86 7.91 -12.09 -5.67
N PRO A 87 7.29 -11.47 -6.69
CA PRO A 87 6.37 -10.34 -6.59
C PRO A 87 5.01 -10.73 -6.00
N TYR A 88 4.58 -10.00 -4.97
CA TYR A 88 3.32 -10.28 -4.30
C TYR A 88 2.16 -10.09 -5.28
N ASN A 89 1.25 -11.06 -5.31
CA ASN A 89 0.05 -11.06 -6.15
C ASN A 89 -1.24 -11.04 -5.34
N PHE A 90 -1.13 -10.88 -4.03
CA PHE A 90 -2.23 -10.93 -3.09
C PHE A 90 -1.87 -10.13 -1.86
N ILE A 91 -2.91 -9.66 -1.18
CA ILE A 91 -2.81 -8.86 0.03
C ILE A 91 -2.15 -9.62 1.20
N ARG A 92 -1.43 -8.87 2.06
CA ARG A 92 -0.95 -9.34 3.37
C ARG A 92 -2.10 -9.79 4.30
N SER A 93 -1.75 -10.49 5.37
CA SER A 93 -2.68 -11.32 6.14
C SER A 93 -3.86 -10.53 6.72
N ASN A 94 -3.63 -9.34 7.28
CA ASN A 94 -4.74 -8.55 7.85
C ASN A 94 -5.77 -8.09 6.82
N GLY A 95 -5.42 -8.05 5.53
CA GLY A 95 -6.35 -7.65 4.48
C GLY A 95 -7.20 -8.78 3.89
N ARG A 96 -7.00 -10.02 4.36
CA ARG A 96 -7.69 -11.21 3.82
C ARG A 96 -9.08 -11.42 4.44
N SER A 97 -9.34 -10.80 5.58
CA SER A 97 -10.61 -10.89 6.31
C SER A 97 -11.43 -9.60 6.18
N GLY A 98 -12.76 -9.73 6.18
CA GLY A 98 -13.69 -8.60 6.27
C GLY A 98 -13.72 -7.73 5.01
N ASN A 99 -12.89 -6.68 4.99
CA ASN A 99 -13.01 -5.52 4.08
C ASN A 99 -12.16 -5.60 2.80
N CYS A 100 -11.47 -6.72 2.56
CA CYS A 100 -10.64 -6.94 1.36
C CYS A 100 -9.43 -5.99 1.23
N ILE A 101 -9.13 -5.20 2.26
CA ILE A 101 -8.04 -4.24 2.33
C ILE A 101 -7.32 -4.42 3.66
N ALA A 102 -6.01 -4.26 3.67
CA ALA A 102 -5.23 -4.25 4.90
C ALA A 102 -5.24 -2.82 5.44
N ASN A 103 -5.92 -2.57 6.54
CA ASN A 103 -6.09 -1.22 7.09
C ASN A 103 -5.35 -1.00 8.42
N THR A 104 -4.57 -2.00 8.85
CA THR A 104 -3.77 -1.96 10.08
C THR A 104 -2.30 -1.82 9.73
N TYR A 105 -1.58 -0.94 10.41
CA TYR A 105 -0.19 -0.59 10.11
C TYR A 105 0.64 -0.64 11.38
N LYS A 106 1.77 -1.35 11.35
CA LYS A 106 2.74 -1.29 12.43
C LYS A 106 3.28 0.13 12.58
N GLN A 107 3.19 0.68 13.79
CA GLN A 107 3.76 1.97 14.11
C GLN A 107 5.29 1.95 13.91
N ASP A 108 5.83 3.03 13.37
CA ASP A 108 7.24 3.19 13.04
C ASP A 108 7.80 2.25 11.96
N ALA A 109 6.97 1.41 11.34
CA ALA A 109 7.38 0.60 10.19
C ALA A 109 7.26 1.37 8.88
N GLU A 110 8.07 0.95 7.90
CA GLU A 110 7.98 1.45 6.52
C GLU A 110 7.03 0.60 5.69
N PHE A 111 6.33 1.27 4.78
CA PHE A 111 5.37 0.67 3.87
C PHE A 111 5.64 1.12 2.44
N LEU A 112 5.42 0.20 1.50
CA LEU A 112 5.32 0.51 0.08
C LEU A 112 3.85 0.73 -0.27
N LEU A 113 3.51 1.98 -0.57
CA LEU A 113 2.15 2.43 -0.82
C LEU A 113 1.95 2.72 -2.31
N PHE A 114 0.96 2.06 -2.90
CA PHE A 114 0.45 2.32 -4.24
C PHE A 114 -0.80 3.17 -4.09
N LEU A 115 -0.75 4.42 -4.55
CA LEU A 115 -1.77 5.41 -4.30
C LEU A 115 -2.61 5.69 -5.54
N ASP A 116 -3.90 5.96 -5.33
CA ASP A 116 -4.78 6.56 -6.34
C ASP A 116 -4.59 8.08 -6.44
N ASN A 117 -5.41 8.73 -7.27
CA ASN A 117 -5.37 10.18 -7.47
C ASN A 117 -5.89 11.01 -6.27
N LYS A 118 -6.45 10.35 -5.24
CA LYS A 118 -6.83 10.94 -3.96
C LYS A 118 -5.84 10.60 -2.85
N PHE A 119 -4.69 10.03 -3.22
CA PHE A 119 -3.63 9.60 -2.31
C PHE A 119 -4.06 8.53 -1.30
N SER A 120 -5.04 7.70 -1.65
CA SER A 120 -5.46 6.53 -0.88
C SER A 120 -4.86 5.24 -1.45
N PRO A 121 -4.44 4.27 -0.62
CA PRO A 121 -4.09 2.94 -1.10
C PRO A 121 -5.31 2.02 -1.31
N TYR A 122 -6.52 2.43 -0.92
CA TYR A 122 -7.71 1.55 -0.91
C TYR A 122 -8.48 1.53 -2.23
N TRP A 123 -7.79 1.30 -3.35
CA TRP A 123 -8.38 1.37 -4.69
C TRP A 123 -8.45 0.03 -5.44
N ASP A 124 -7.79 -1.03 -4.95
CA ASP A 124 -7.81 -2.36 -5.59
C ASP A 124 -7.83 -3.49 -4.54
N ALA A 125 -9.01 -4.06 -4.34
CA ALA A 125 -9.28 -5.05 -3.29
C ALA A 125 -8.47 -6.34 -3.48
N LEU A 126 -8.01 -6.91 -2.35
CA LEU A 126 -7.20 -8.14 -2.27
C LEU A 126 -5.84 -8.07 -3.00
N THR A 127 -5.37 -6.87 -3.34
CA THR A 127 -4.07 -6.65 -3.97
C THR A 127 -3.06 -6.03 -3.01
N PRO A 128 -1.74 -6.18 -3.25
CA PRO A 128 -0.69 -5.73 -2.33
C PRO A 128 -0.33 -4.24 -2.51
N VAL A 129 -1.29 -3.36 -2.24
CA VAL A 129 -1.19 -1.90 -2.47
C VAL A 129 -0.60 -1.13 -1.29
N ASN A 130 -0.43 -1.75 -0.12
CA ASN A 130 0.10 -1.10 1.08
C ASN A 130 0.85 -2.08 1.99
N GLU A 131 1.94 -2.61 1.44
CA GLU A 131 2.71 -3.70 2.03
C GLU A 131 3.74 -3.17 3.03
N GLN A 132 3.82 -3.81 4.19
CA GLN A 132 4.89 -3.56 5.15
C GLN A 132 6.22 -4.05 4.58
N LEU A 133 7.26 -3.23 4.71
CA LEU A 133 8.62 -3.56 4.26
C LEU A 133 9.43 -4.18 5.39
N HIS A 134 10.28 -5.15 5.05
CA HIS A 134 11.27 -5.68 5.99
C HIS A 134 12.38 -4.65 6.23
N SER A 135 12.89 -4.59 7.46
CA SER A 135 14.06 -3.77 7.78
C SER A 135 15.35 -4.58 7.62
N PRO A 136 16.41 -4.03 6.98
CA PRO A 136 16.44 -2.73 6.32
C PRO A 136 15.68 -2.74 4.99
N SER A 137 14.87 -1.69 4.73
CA SER A 137 14.01 -1.63 3.54
C SER A 137 14.74 -1.69 2.21
N SER A 138 16.04 -1.35 2.18
CA SER A 138 16.88 -1.46 0.98
C SER A 138 16.98 -2.89 0.45
N ASP A 139 16.84 -3.89 1.32
CA ASP A 139 17.00 -5.30 1.00
C ASP A 139 15.66 -5.99 0.72
N ASP A 140 14.54 -5.29 0.94
CA ASP A 140 13.20 -5.83 0.70
C ASP A 140 13.00 -6.15 -0.79
N GLN A 141 12.71 -7.42 -1.06
CA GLN A 141 12.59 -7.95 -2.42
C GLN A 141 11.42 -7.32 -3.19
N TRP A 142 10.34 -6.97 -2.51
CA TRP A 142 9.19 -6.34 -3.13
C TRP A 142 9.51 -4.90 -3.54
N LEU A 143 10.13 -4.12 -2.65
CA LEU A 143 10.58 -2.76 -2.99
C LEU A 143 11.55 -2.76 -4.18
N ARG A 144 12.57 -3.64 -4.17
CA ARG A 144 13.55 -3.74 -5.26
C ARG A 144 12.88 -4.09 -6.58
N TRP A 145 11.96 -5.05 -6.58
CA TRP A 145 11.23 -5.45 -7.78
C TRP A 145 10.38 -4.30 -8.33
N VAL A 146 9.62 -3.59 -7.48
CA VAL A 146 8.78 -2.46 -7.90
C VAL A 146 9.60 -1.33 -8.50
N LYS A 147 10.73 -0.95 -7.86
CA LYS A 147 11.65 0.06 -8.40
C LYS A 147 12.19 -0.32 -9.77
N ALA A 148 12.58 -1.58 -9.97
CA ALA A 148 13.05 -2.08 -11.26
C ALA A 148 11.98 -1.99 -12.36
N GLN A 149 10.72 -2.34 -12.04
CA GLN A 149 9.62 -2.23 -13.00
C GLN A 149 9.31 -0.77 -13.38
N VAL A 150 9.32 0.15 -12.42
CA VAL A 150 9.10 1.58 -12.68
C VAL A 150 10.22 2.16 -13.55
N ALA A 151 11.47 1.84 -13.26
CA ALA A 151 12.62 2.27 -14.06
C ALA A 151 12.55 1.74 -15.50
N SER A 152 12.20 0.46 -15.68
CA SER A 152 12.01 -0.14 -17.01
C SER A 152 10.90 0.57 -17.79
N SER A 153 9.77 0.89 -17.13
CA SER A 153 8.63 1.56 -17.77
C SER A 153 8.97 2.99 -18.19
N ALA A 154 9.77 3.71 -17.41
CA ALA A 154 10.26 5.05 -17.74
C ALA A 154 11.20 5.01 -18.96
N SER A 155 12.12 4.04 -19.00
CA SER A 155 13.03 3.86 -20.14
C SER A 155 12.29 3.57 -21.45
N SER A 156 11.25 2.72 -21.40
CA SER A 156 10.42 2.42 -22.58
C SER A 156 9.68 3.64 -23.10
N ARG A 157 9.14 4.52 -22.24
CA ARG A 157 8.47 5.75 -22.68
C ARG A 157 9.45 6.72 -23.34
N LEU A 158 10.64 6.90 -22.78
CA LEU A 158 11.65 7.77 -23.37
C LEU A 158 12.04 7.32 -24.78
N ARG A 159 12.11 6.01 -25.03
CA ARG A 159 12.42 5.46 -26.37
C ARG A 159 11.30 5.66 -27.39
N SER A 160 10.03 5.66 -26.96
CA SER A 160 8.89 5.85 -27.87
C SER A 160 8.67 7.29 -28.32
N PHE A 161 9.33 8.28 -27.70
CA PHE A 161 9.22 9.71 -28.08
C PHE A 161 10.31 10.17 -29.05
N VAL A 162 11.23 9.28 -29.48
CA VAL A 162 12.38 9.62 -30.34
C VAL A 162 12.16 9.17 -31.81
N HIS A 163 10.93 8.80 -32.17
CA HIS A 163 10.51 8.48 -33.55
C HIS A 163 9.25 9.27 -33.90
#